data_AF-A0A7U9MXZ7-F1
#
_entry.id   AF-A0A7U9MXZ7-F1
#
_cell.length_a   1.000
_cell.length_b   1.000
_cell.length_c   1.000
_cell.angle_alpha   90.00
_cell.angle_beta   90.00
_cell.angle_gamma   90.00
#
_symmetry.space_group_name_H-M   'P 1'
#
loop_
_entity.id
_entity.type
_entity.pdbx_description
1 polymer ?
#
loop_
_entity_poly.entity_id
_entity_poly.type
_entity_poly.pdbx_seq_one_letter_code
_entity_poly.pdbx_strand_id
1 'polypeptide(L)'
;MEKNETAKSLTPYCRPGARRSGTWEVRFDRVRMLNEKGEETTRFKIGEELTVEMSYFGISGTDVNYIIGFTRLDGVFCYGSTVRLDCKHMLKAQAKGTAVFKTKNILAKGKYVLDVRIRAEDESFIDNIYSLIEFESYTDNVTDAGVMIMDHVWHVDGKKVPVNEE
;
A
#
# COMPACT_ATOMS: atom_id res chain seq x y z
N MET A 1 -4.58 -23.08 -14.37
CA MET A 1 -4.31 -21.64 -14.31
C MET A 1 -3.32 -21.43 -13.19
N GLU A 2 -2.06 -21.09 -13.49
CA GLU A 2 -1.07 -20.85 -12.44
C GLU A 2 -1.53 -19.69 -11.55
N LYS A 3 -1.42 -19.85 -10.22
CA LYS A 3 -1.88 -18.88 -9.20
C LYS A 3 -1.27 -17.47 -9.34
N ASN A 4 -0.30 -17.28 -10.24
CA ASN A 4 0.42 -16.04 -10.46
C ASN A 4 -0.01 -15.28 -11.72
N GLU A 5 -0.63 -15.92 -12.74
CA GLU A 5 -0.90 -15.23 -14.02
C GLU A 5 -1.91 -14.09 -13.89
N THR A 6 -2.91 -14.25 -13.02
CA THR A 6 -3.93 -13.24 -12.78
C THR A 6 -3.49 -12.08 -11.89
N ALA A 7 -2.37 -12.23 -11.18
CA ALA A 7 -1.73 -11.11 -10.48
C ALA A 7 -0.85 -10.30 -11.45
N LYS A 8 -0.16 -10.96 -12.39
CA LYS A 8 0.70 -10.33 -13.39
C LYS A 8 -0.03 -9.30 -14.26
N SER A 9 -1.33 -9.50 -14.51
CA SER A 9 -2.13 -8.56 -15.31
C SER A 9 -2.46 -7.25 -14.58
N LEU A 10 -2.31 -7.19 -13.25
CA LEU A 10 -2.72 -6.02 -12.46
C LEU A 10 -1.73 -4.85 -12.56
N THR A 11 -0.45 -5.14 -12.84
CA THR A 11 0.63 -4.15 -12.80
C THR A 11 1.86 -4.69 -13.55
N PRO A 12 2.61 -3.84 -14.28
CA PRO A 12 3.87 -4.24 -14.88
C PRO A 12 4.97 -4.57 -13.84
N TYR A 13 4.78 -4.17 -12.58
CA TYR A 13 5.73 -4.40 -11.48
C TYR A 13 5.41 -5.64 -10.63
N CYS A 14 4.62 -6.58 -11.17
CA CYS A 14 4.17 -7.75 -10.42
C CYS A 14 5.36 -8.62 -10.01
N ARG A 15 5.52 -8.86 -8.70
CA ARG A 15 6.57 -9.75 -8.21
C ARG A 15 6.31 -11.20 -8.66
N PRO A 16 7.36 -11.99 -8.95
CA PRO A 16 7.22 -13.42 -9.25
C PRO A 16 6.53 -14.23 -8.15
N GLY A 17 6.62 -13.78 -6.89
CA GLY A 17 5.99 -14.42 -5.74
C GLY A 17 4.55 -14.00 -5.45
N ALA A 18 3.96 -13.12 -6.27
CA ALA A 18 2.62 -12.60 -6.04
C ALA A 18 1.55 -13.69 -6.17
N ARG A 19 0.60 -13.75 -5.24
CA ARG A 19 -0.48 -14.76 -5.23
C ARG A 19 -1.84 -14.07 -5.18
N ARG A 20 -2.78 -14.53 -6.00
CA ARG A 20 -4.16 -14.00 -6.04
C ARG A 20 -5.21 -15.08 -5.75
N SER A 21 -6.20 -14.75 -4.93
CA SER A 21 -7.28 -15.67 -4.52
C SER A 21 -8.53 -14.90 -4.08
N GLY A 22 -9.70 -15.55 -4.02
CA GLY A 22 -10.96 -14.95 -3.56
C GLY A 22 -12.18 -15.50 -4.30
N THR A 23 -13.35 -14.87 -4.13
CA THR A 23 -14.60 -15.17 -4.87
C THR A 23 -14.73 -14.40 -6.19
N TRP A 24 -14.03 -13.28 -6.33
CA TRP A 24 -13.91 -12.44 -7.54
C TRP A 24 -15.21 -11.73 -7.95
N GLU A 25 -16.20 -11.63 -7.06
CA GLU A 25 -17.44 -10.87 -7.27
C GLU A 25 -17.16 -9.39 -7.55
N VAL A 26 -16.17 -8.84 -6.85
CA VAL A 26 -15.53 -7.55 -7.14
C VAL A 26 -14.03 -7.81 -7.19
N ARG A 27 -13.38 -7.38 -8.26
CA ARG A 27 -11.96 -7.69 -8.47
C ARG A 27 -11.20 -6.51 -9.02
N PHE A 28 -9.94 -6.39 -8.60
CA PHE A 28 -9.04 -5.38 -9.14
C PHE A 28 -8.75 -5.66 -10.62
N ASP A 29 -8.68 -4.61 -11.41
CA ASP A 29 -8.25 -4.67 -12.82
C ASP A 29 -6.87 -4.05 -13.02
N ARG A 30 -6.54 -3.01 -12.25
CA ARG A 30 -5.22 -2.36 -12.25
C ARG A 30 -4.86 -1.84 -10.86
N VAL A 31 -3.59 -2.02 -10.49
CA VAL A 31 -3.02 -1.45 -9.26
C VAL A 31 -1.78 -0.65 -9.61
N ARG A 32 -1.74 0.62 -9.17
CA ARG A 32 -0.63 1.55 -9.42
C ARG A 32 -0.12 2.14 -8.12
N MET A 33 1.19 2.35 -8.03
CA MET A 33 1.79 3.22 -7.02
C MET A 33 2.28 4.49 -7.71
N LEU A 34 1.85 5.65 -7.24
CA LEU A 34 2.10 6.95 -7.85
C LEU A 34 2.86 7.85 -6.87
N ASN A 35 3.85 8.59 -7.37
CA ASN A 35 4.58 9.62 -6.62
C ASN A 35 3.77 10.93 -6.51
N GLU A 36 4.37 11.95 -5.89
CA GLU A 36 3.76 13.28 -5.72
C GLU A 36 3.39 13.98 -7.05
N LYS A 37 4.04 13.60 -8.16
CA LYS A 37 3.76 14.11 -9.51
C LYS A 37 2.68 13.33 -10.24
N GLY A 38 2.14 12.28 -9.61
CA GLY A 38 1.18 11.36 -10.23
C GLY A 38 1.80 10.36 -11.19
N GLU A 39 3.13 10.20 -11.20
CA GLU A 39 3.85 9.28 -12.07
C GLU A 39 3.91 7.89 -11.44
N GLU A 40 3.68 6.85 -12.25
CA GLU A 40 3.73 5.46 -11.78
C GLU A 40 5.19 5.04 -11.54
N THR A 41 5.53 4.69 -10.29
CA THR A 41 6.89 4.35 -9.87
C THR A 41 6.91 3.32 -8.74
N THR A 42 8.06 2.69 -8.53
CA THR A 42 8.35 1.78 -7.41
C THR A 42 9.43 2.34 -6.48
N ARG A 43 9.79 3.62 -6.61
CA ARG A 43 10.78 4.29 -5.77
C ARG A 43 10.17 5.54 -5.17
N PHE A 44 10.23 5.65 -3.85
CA PHE A 44 9.66 6.74 -3.08
C PHE A 44 10.70 7.30 -2.11
N LYS A 45 10.99 8.59 -2.21
CA LYS A 45 11.74 9.35 -1.23
C LYS A 45 10.98 9.40 0.09
N ILE A 46 11.67 9.29 1.19
CA ILE A 46 11.10 9.50 2.51
C ILE A 46 10.54 10.91 2.57
N GLY A 47 9.28 11.02 2.98
CA GLY A 47 8.55 12.26 3.13
C GLY A 47 7.75 12.71 1.90
N GLU A 48 7.87 12.09 0.74
CA GLU A 48 7.03 12.42 -0.43
C GLU A 48 5.63 11.79 -0.35
N GLU A 49 4.68 12.25 -1.16
CA GLU A 49 3.36 11.61 -1.29
C GLU A 49 3.49 10.25 -2.01
N LEU A 50 2.89 9.23 -1.43
CA LEU A 50 2.71 7.91 -2.01
C LEU A 50 1.20 7.65 -2.13
N THR A 51 0.76 7.45 -3.37
CA THR A 51 -0.63 7.06 -3.68
C THR A 51 -0.67 5.61 -4.18
N VAL A 52 -1.52 4.78 -3.58
CA VAL A 52 -1.89 3.45 -4.12
C VAL A 52 -3.27 3.58 -4.74
N GLU A 53 -3.34 3.45 -6.06
CA GLU A 53 -4.57 3.49 -6.83
C GLU A 53 -4.97 2.07 -7.25
N MET A 54 -6.20 1.68 -6.91
CA MET A 54 -6.74 0.34 -7.13
C MET A 54 -8.04 0.46 -7.93
N SER A 55 -7.94 0.33 -9.25
CA SER A 55 -9.12 0.22 -10.10
C SER A 55 -9.74 -1.17 -9.95
N TYR A 56 -11.07 -1.24 -10.07
CA TYR A 56 -11.83 -2.47 -9.92
C TYR A 56 -13.08 -2.50 -10.81
N PHE A 57 -13.60 -3.71 -11.04
CA PHE A 57 -14.93 -3.94 -11.57
C PHE A 57 -15.59 -5.14 -10.89
N GLY A 58 -16.92 -5.21 -10.93
CA GLY A 58 -17.64 -6.29 -10.27
C GLY A 58 -19.15 -6.11 -10.22
N ILE A 59 -19.77 -6.85 -9.31
CA ILE A 59 -21.22 -6.79 -9.05
C ILE A 59 -21.52 -5.52 -8.25
N SER A 60 -22.26 -4.60 -8.86
CA SER A 60 -22.71 -3.37 -8.21
C SER A 60 -23.58 -3.68 -6.98
N GLY A 61 -23.38 -2.95 -5.89
CA GLY A 61 -24.10 -3.14 -4.63
C GLY A 61 -23.50 -4.20 -3.68
N THR A 62 -22.42 -4.87 -4.07
CA THR A 62 -21.67 -5.79 -3.19
C THR A 62 -21.05 -5.03 -2.02
N ASP A 63 -21.18 -5.53 -0.80
CA ASP A 63 -20.49 -4.98 0.36
C ASP A 63 -18.99 -5.28 0.29
N VAL A 64 -18.17 -4.23 0.32
CA VAL A 64 -16.73 -4.31 0.15
C VAL A 64 -15.98 -3.48 1.18
N ASN A 65 -14.87 -4.05 1.66
CA ASN A 65 -13.85 -3.38 2.45
C ASN A 65 -12.51 -3.47 1.72
N TYR A 66 -11.99 -2.34 1.23
CA TYR A 66 -10.68 -2.27 0.58
C TYR A 66 -9.57 -2.17 1.61
N ILE A 67 -8.48 -2.90 1.39
CA ILE A 67 -7.39 -3.10 2.34
C ILE A 67 -6.05 -2.95 1.62
N ILE A 68 -5.10 -2.28 2.28
CA ILE A 68 -3.69 -2.25 1.87
C ILE A 68 -2.79 -2.76 3.00
N GLY A 69 -1.62 -3.28 2.64
CA GLY A 69 -0.57 -3.65 3.58
C GLY A 69 0.82 -3.42 3.00
N PHE A 70 1.74 -2.95 3.84
CA PHE A 70 3.16 -2.82 3.54
C PHE A 70 3.97 -3.75 4.43
N THR A 71 4.76 -4.62 3.81
CA THR A 71 5.61 -5.60 4.49
C THR A 71 7.04 -5.44 4.01
N ARG A 72 8.02 -5.34 4.91
CA ARG A 72 9.44 -5.31 4.54
C ARG A 72 9.86 -6.66 3.95
N LEU A 73 10.88 -6.69 3.09
CA LEU A 73 11.30 -7.92 2.41
C LEU A 73 11.70 -9.08 3.33
N ASP A 74 12.07 -8.81 4.58
CA ASP A 74 12.35 -9.84 5.59
C ASP A 74 11.09 -10.37 6.31
N GLY A 75 9.91 -9.94 5.88
CA GLY A 75 8.62 -10.41 6.39
C GLY A 75 8.04 -9.59 7.53
N VAL A 76 8.71 -8.53 7.99
CA VAL A 76 8.15 -7.64 9.03
C VAL A 76 6.96 -6.87 8.46
N PHE A 77 5.79 -7.05 9.05
CA PHE A 77 4.59 -6.28 8.72
C PHE A 77 4.72 -4.86 9.27
N CYS A 78 4.81 -3.86 8.38
CA CYS A 78 5.13 -2.49 8.76
C CYS A 78 3.88 -1.62 8.94
N TYR A 79 2.88 -1.79 8.06
CA TYR A 79 1.66 -1.01 8.10
C TYR A 79 0.53 -1.72 7.37
N GLY A 80 -0.70 -1.46 7.80
CA GLY A 80 -1.89 -1.79 7.01
C GLY A 80 -3.08 -0.96 7.46
N SER A 81 -3.98 -0.70 6.53
CA SER A 81 -5.24 -0.01 6.80
C SER A 81 -6.35 -0.58 5.93
N THR A 82 -7.59 -0.33 6.36
CA THR A 82 -8.79 -0.70 5.62
C THR A 82 -9.77 0.46 5.64
N VAL A 83 -10.59 0.57 4.61
CA VAL A 83 -11.67 1.56 4.57
C VAL A 83 -12.59 1.44 5.79
N ARG A 84 -12.92 0.20 6.21
CA ARG A 84 -13.76 -0.06 7.39
C ARG A 84 -13.18 0.49 8.70
N LEU A 85 -11.86 0.56 8.87
CA LEU A 85 -11.24 1.15 10.06
C LEU A 85 -11.52 2.65 10.13
N ASP A 86 -11.60 3.32 8.99
CA ASP A 86 -11.79 4.77 8.89
C ASP A 86 -13.27 5.16 8.92
N CYS A 87 -14.10 4.53 8.09
CA CYS A 87 -15.52 4.91 7.96
C CYS A 87 -16.48 4.15 8.88
N LYS A 88 -16.02 3.09 9.56
CA LYS A 88 -16.80 2.23 10.48
C LYS A 88 -18.00 1.48 9.86
N HIS A 89 -18.09 1.38 8.53
CA HIS A 89 -19.12 0.62 7.82
C HIS A 89 -18.57 -0.02 6.53
N MET A 90 -19.36 -0.87 5.88
CA MET A 90 -19.04 -1.43 4.56
C MET A 90 -19.40 -0.45 3.45
N LEU A 91 -18.58 -0.37 2.40
CA LEU A 91 -18.95 0.37 1.19
C LEU A 91 -19.69 -0.53 0.22
N LYS A 92 -20.51 0.07 -0.64
CA LYS A 92 -21.16 -0.62 -1.76
C LYS A 92 -20.30 -0.44 -3.01
N ALA A 93 -19.81 -1.54 -3.58
CA ALA A 93 -19.06 -1.52 -4.83
C ALA A 93 -19.93 -0.99 -5.98
N GLN A 94 -19.32 -0.24 -6.88
CA GLN A 94 -19.92 0.09 -8.17
C GLN A 94 -19.60 -1.01 -9.20
N ALA A 95 -20.27 -0.99 -10.36
CA ALA A 95 -19.94 -1.93 -11.44
C ALA A 95 -18.48 -1.77 -11.93
N LYS A 96 -17.97 -0.54 -11.94
CA LYS A 96 -16.57 -0.18 -12.16
C LYS A 96 -16.23 1.04 -11.31
N GLY A 97 -15.04 1.08 -10.73
CA GLY A 97 -14.61 2.20 -9.90
C GLY A 97 -13.13 2.15 -9.56
N THR A 98 -12.72 3.07 -8.67
CA THR A 98 -11.35 3.17 -8.17
C THR A 98 -11.39 3.42 -6.67
N ALA A 99 -10.60 2.65 -5.92
CA ALA A 99 -10.26 2.93 -4.52
C ALA A 99 -8.85 3.53 -4.47
N VAL A 100 -8.65 4.60 -3.70
CA VAL A 100 -7.37 5.33 -3.63
C VAL A 100 -6.95 5.47 -2.18
N PHE A 101 -5.75 4.99 -1.87
CA PHE A 101 -5.08 5.24 -0.59
C PHE A 101 -3.96 6.26 -0.83
N LYS A 102 -3.95 7.35 -0.07
CA LYS A 102 -2.93 8.40 -0.14
C LYS A 102 -2.28 8.61 1.22
N THR A 103 -0.96 8.70 1.26
CA THR A 103 -0.20 8.97 2.48
C THR A 103 1.10 9.70 2.17
N LYS A 104 1.71 10.28 3.21
CA LYS A 104 3.14 10.62 3.18
C LYS A 104 3.95 9.34 3.41
N ASN A 105 5.01 9.11 2.62
CA ASN A 105 5.90 7.98 2.81
C ASN A 105 6.76 8.21 4.06
N ILE A 106 6.47 7.49 5.14
CA ILE A 106 7.27 7.50 6.38
C ILE A 106 8.02 6.19 6.60
N LEU A 107 8.04 5.28 5.63
CA LEU A 107 8.76 4.02 5.78
C LEU A 107 10.27 4.28 5.76
N ALA A 108 11.00 3.68 6.68
CA ALA A 108 12.45 3.84 6.74
C ALA A 108 13.13 3.33 5.46
N LYS A 109 14.38 3.72 5.21
CA LYS A 109 15.13 3.31 4.02
C LYS A 109 15.14 1.78 3.88
N GLY A 110 14.72 1.27 2.73
CA GLY A 110 14.66 -0.17 2.48
C GLY A 110 13.69 -0.58 1.39
N LYS A 111 13.52 -1.90 1.26
CA LYS A 111 12.61 -2.51 0.29
C LYS A 111 11.41 -3.13 0.98
N TYR A 112 10.24 -2.88 0.40
CA TYR A 112 8.94 -3.24 0.91
C TYR A 112 8.11 -3.89 -0.18
N VAL A 113 7.00 -4.49 0.23
CA VAL A 113 6.05 -5.13 -0.66
C VAL A 113 4.64 -4.66 -0.32
N LEU A 114 3.90 -4.31 -1.36
CA LEU A 114 2.48 -3.97 -1.29
C LEU A 114 1.62 -5.23 -1.39
N ASP A 115 0.69 -5.37 -0.44
CA ASP A 115 -0.47 -6.25 -0.51
C ASP A 115 -1.73 -5.41 -0.72
N VAL A 116 -2.69 -5.90 -1.52
CA VAL A 116 -4.01 -5.28 -1.68
C VAL A 116 -5.12 -6.33 -1.59
N ARG A 117 -6.23 -5.98 -0.93
CA ARG A 117 -7.34 -6.92 -0.70
C ARG A 117 -8.70 -6.23 -0.75
N ILE A 118 -9.72 -7.02 -1.06
CA ILE A 118 -11.14 -6.72 -0.87
C ILE A 118 -11.72 -7.82 0.01
N ARG A 119 -12.36 -7.45 1.12
CA ARG A 119 -13.10 -8.37 1.99
C ARG A 119 -14.60 -8.08 1.98
N ALA A 120 -15.39 -9.12 2.18
CA ALA A 120 -16.81 -9.04 2.48
C ALA A 120 -17.02 -8.72 3.97
N GLU A 121 -18.29 -8.54 4.37
CA GLU A 121 -18.67 -8.22 5.76
C GLU A 121 -18.32 -9.34 6.75
N ASP A 122 -18.38 -10.59 6.30
CA ASP A 122 -18.01 -11.80 7.06
C ASP A 122 -16.49 -12.05 7.09
N GLU A 123 -15.69 -11.06 6.66
CA GLU A 123 -14.22 -11.09 6.58
C GLU A 123 -13.64 -12.08 5.56
N SER A 124 -14.48 -12.75 4.76
CA SER A 124 -14.03 -13.59 3.65
C SER A 124 -13.37 -12.77 2.54
N PHE A 125 -12.46 -13.40 1.79
CA PHE A 125 -11.71 -12.74 0.73
C PHE A 125 -12.53 -12.71 -0.57
N ILE A 126 -12.86 -11.51 -1.05
CA ILE A 126 -13.46 -11.31 -2.37
C ILE A 126 -12.33 -11.30 -3.42
N ASP A 127 -11.29 -10.50 -3.21
CA ASP A 127 -10.10 -10.49 -4.06
C ASP A 127 -8.87 -10.15 -3.22
N ASN A 128 -7.95 -11.08 -3.07
CA ASN A 128 -6.84 -11.02 -2.14
C ASN A 128 -5.54 -11.26 -2.90
N ILE A 129 -4.67 -10.25 -2.92
CA ILE A 129 -3.39 -10.29 -3.60
C ILE A 129 -2.27 -10.05 -2.59
N TYR A 130 -1.48 -11.10 -2.39
CA TYR A 130 -0.27 -11.05 -1.58
C TYR A 130 0.94 -10.76 -2.45
N SER A 131 1.87 -10.00 -1.89
CA SER A 131 3.19 -9.73 -2.42
C SER A 131 3.18 -9.15 -3.84
N LEU A 132 2.31 -8.17 -4.13
CA LEU A 132 2.03 -7.69 -5.48
C LEU A 132 3.18 -6.87 -6.09
N ILE A 133 3.55 -5.75 -5.46
CA ILE A 133 4.58 -4.82 -5.96
C ILE A 133 5.71 -4.73 -4.94
N GLU A 134 6.96 -4.95 -5.37
CA GLU A 134 8.14 -4.54 -4.59
C GLU A 134 8.39 -3.06 -4.84
N PHE A 135 8.61 -2.28 -3.78
CA PHE A 135 8.98 -0.88 -3.88
C PHE A 135 10.10 -0.52 -2.90
N GLU A 136 10.84 0.54 -3.21
CA GLU A 136 11.95 1.06 -2.43
C GLU A 136 11.55 2.39 -1.77
N SER A 137 11.73 2.47 -0.45
CA SER A 137 11.78 3.75 0.27
C SER A 137 13.25 4.18 0.38
N TYR A 138 13.57 5.41 -0.03
CA TYR A 138 14.95 5.90 -0.07
C TYR A 138 15.09 7.33 0.47
N THR A 139 16.32 7.72 0.73
CA THR A 139 16.72 9.06 1.18
C THR A 139 18.16 9.31 0.73
N ASP A 140 18.50 10.58 0.52
CA ASP A 140 19.87 11.01 0.23
C ASP A 140 20.68 11.21 1.53
N ASN A 141 19.99 11.31 2.67
CA ASN A 141 20.57 11.66 3.97
C ASN A 141 20.56 10.48 4.95
N VAL A 142 21.35 10.57 6.02
CA VAL A 142 21.26 9.63 7.15
C VAL A 142 19.91 9.83 7.84
N THR A 143 19.19 8.73 8.09
CA THR A 143 17.88 8.75 8.75
C THR A 143 17.88 7.92 10.02
N ASP A 144 16.76 8.02 10.75
CA ASP A 144 16.41 7.15 11.86
C ASP A 144 16.58 5.66 11.53
N ALA A 145 16.88 4.87 12.56
CA ALA A 145 16.89 3.42 12.49
C ALA A 145 15.50 2.85 12.83
N GLY A 146 15.06 1.83 12.10
CA GLY A 146 13.79 1.17 12.36
C GLY A 146 13.04 0.76 11.08
N VAL A 147 11.71 0.69 11.18
CA VAL A 147 10.81 0.41 10.04
C VAL A 147 10.08 1.66 9.54
N MET A 148 10.10 2.74 10.33
CA MET A 148 9.48 4.02 10.01
C MET A 148 10.35 5.18 10.50
N ILE A 149 10.11 6.34 9.92
CA ILE A 149 10.63 7.63 10.33
C ILE A 149 9.58 8.27 11.25
N MET A 150 10.05 8.78 12.39
CA MET A 150 9.20 9.45 13.35
C MET A 150 9.56 10.93 13.39
N ASP A 151 8.57 11.79 13.21
CA ASP A 151 8.78 13.23 13.39
C ASP A 151 9.16 13.49 14.86
N HIS A 152 10.39 13.97 15.08
CA HIS A 152 10.94 14.17 16.41
C HIS A 152 11.85 15.39 16.48
N VAL A 153 12.11 15.85 17.71
CA VAL A 153 13.04 16.95 18.01
C VAL A 153 13.82 16.60 19.26
N TRP A 154 15.14 16.72 19.20
CA TRP A 154 16.00 16.56 20.37
C TRP A 154 16.09 17.86 21.17
N HIS A 155 15.96 17.75 22.50
CA HIS A 155 16.32 18.81 23.45
C HIS A 155 17.42 18.27 24.36
N VAL A 156 18.59 18.92 24.36
CA VAL A 156 19.74 18.58 25.22
C VAL A 156 20.07 19.80 26.05
N ASP A 157 20.17 19.63 27.37
CA ASP A 157 20.39 20.72 28.34
C ASP A 157 19.41 21.89 28.19
N GLY A 158 18.14 21.56 27.91
CA GLY A 158 17.07 22.54 27.69
C GLY A 158 17.16 23.29 26.36
N LYS A 159 18.10 22.95 25.48
CA LYS A 159 18.27 23.58 24.17
C LYS A 159 17.85 22.63 23.06
N LYS A 160 17.08 23.14 22.09
CA LYS A 160 16.74 22.40 20.88
C LYS A 160 18.01 22.11 20.07
N VAL A 161 18.25 20.84 19.75
CA VAL A 161 19.33 20.42 18.85
C VAL A 161 18.88 20.73 17.41
N PRO A 162 19.70 21.43 16.61
CA PRO A 162 19.37 21.70 15.22
C PRO A 162 19.38 20.39 14.40
N VAL A 163 18.47 20.30 13.43
CA VAL A 163 18.50 19.23 12.42
C VAL A 163 19.54 19.61 11.38
N ASN A 164 20.41 18.67 11.00
CA ASN A 164 21.33 18.89 9.88
C ASN A 164 20.52 18.80 8.58
N GLU A 165 20.39 19.90 7.83
CA GLU A 165 19.62 19.99 6.57
C GLU A 165 20.49 19.83 5.31
N GLU A 166 21.72 19.32 5.45
CA GLU A 166 22.62 19.02 4.32
C GLU A 166 21.97 18.15 3.22
#